data_AF-A0A4Y8L441-F1
#
_entry.id   AF-A0A4Y8L441-F1
#
_cell.length_a   1.000
_cell.length_b   1.000
_cell.length_c   1.000
_cell.angle_alpha   90.00
_cell.angle_beta   90.00
_cell.angle_gamma   90.00
#
_symmetry.space_group_name_H-M   'P 1'
#
loop_
_entity.id
_entity.type
_entity.pdbx_description
1 polymer ?
#
loop_
_entity_poly.entity_id
_entity_poly.type
_entity_poly.pdbx_seq_one_letter_code
_entity_poly.pdbx_strand_id
1 'polypeptide(L)'
;MGEVYPGHDVPNKELYYYGPVTYGYISEDHKVKNLRDNREFTQDDLEEIKESEKAKNKIYEDSINNSVESSGDFTTQAVVNRVFRKVSGVPDYQQSHYPGANDCSPVAAANIIMYWDQNGYPSMSSSNVPANVVERLANFMNTTANGTTGANLEIGLDRYLQERYPSANSDRRGDPSFSNLSTEISAGRPALVHVKGYGYSTGDSSVGHSVTLVGTESYQESSQSFKTYYNIVVHDNWTSTGKEVWLAFERGGGSVYAHTVVFPK
;
A
#
# COMPACT_ATOMS: atom_id res chain seq x y z
N MET A 1 5.71 21.56 -4.94
CA MET A 1 6.01 20.74 -3.77
C MET A 1 4.98 19.62 -3.78
N GLY A 2 5.42 18.39 -4.01
CA GLY A 2 4.55 17.25 -4.31
C GLY A 2 3.85 16.76 -3.06
N GLU A 3 2.57 16.45 -3.18
CA GLU A 3 1.79 15.83 -2.11
C GLU A 3 2.43 14.49 -1.74
N VAL A 4 3.07 14.48 -0.58
CA VAL A 4 3.62 13.35 0.16
C VAL A 4 2.48 12.48 0.68
N TYR A 5 2.75 11.21 1.06
CA TYR A 5 1.84 10.37 1.85
C TYR A 5 0.92 11.22 2.75
N PRO A 6 -0.42 11.18 2.56
CA PRO A 6 -1.34 12.14 3.18
C PRO A 6 -1.23 12.24 4.72
N GLY A 7 -0.69 11.21 5.37
CA GLY A 7 -0.59 11.11 6.82
C GLY A 7 0.74 11.48 7.47
N HIS A 8 1.80 11.80 6.72
CA HIS A 8 3.16 11.94 7.29
C HIS A 8 3.27 13.03 8.38
N ASP A 9 2.48 14.09 8.25
CA ASP A 9 2.46 15.24 9.17
C ASP A 9 1.35 15.16 10.22
N VAL A 10 0.60 14.06 10.29
CA VAL A 10 -0.54 13.92 11.20
C VAL A 10 -0.08 13.25 12.50
N PRO A 11 0.01 13.96 13.63
CA PRO A 11 0.59 13.40 14.85
C PRO A 11 -0.37 12.40 15.49
N ASN A 12 0.00 11.10 15.51
CA ASN A 12 -0.67 10.04 16.29
C ASN A 12 -2.21 9.97 16.19
N LYS A 13 -2.79 10.36 15.05
CA LYS A 13 -4.23 10.17 14.80
C LYS A 13 -4.44 9.00 13.88
N GLU A 14 -5.50 8.25 14.13
CA GLU A 14 -5.93 7.21 13.21
C GLU A 14 -6.30 7.87 11.87
N LEU A 15 -5.62 7.43 10.82
CA LEU A 15 -5.83 7.90 9.46
C LEU A 15 -6.84 6.99 8.79
N TYR A 16 -7.80 7.61 8.13
CA TYR A 16 -8.89 6.92 7.48
C TYR A 16 -8.91 7.29 6.01
N TYR A 17 -9.04 6.27 5.18
CA TYR A 17 -9.33 6.44 3.77
C TYR A 17 -10.82 6.32 3.53
N TYR A 18 -11.41 7.34 2.93
CA TYR A 18 -12.86 7.42 2.66
C TYR A 18 -13.19 7.36 1.17
N GLY A 19 -12.18 7.24 0.31
CA GLY A 19 -12.35 7.15 -1.14
C GLY A 19 -11.21 7.87 -1.89
N PRO A 20 -11.10 7.69 -3.21
CA PRO A 20 -9.91 8.04 -4.02
C PRO A 20 -9.47 9.51 -3.95
N VAL A 21 -10.35 10.40 -3.50
CA VAL A 21 -10.08 11.84 -3.33
C VAL A 21 -10.07 12.30 -1.86
N THR A 22 -10.34 11.40 -0.91
CA THR A 22 -10.55 11.74 0.50
C THR A 22 -9.78 10.80 1.43
N TYR A 23 -8.74 11.34 2.07
CA TYR A 23 -8.13 10.81 3.29
C TYR A 23 -8.41 11.77 4.41
N GLY A 24 -8.59 11.29 5.63
CA GLY A 24 -8.81 12.16 6.77
C GLY A 24 -8.48 11.54 8.10
N TYR A 25 -8.46 12.38 9.14
CA TYR A 25 -8.46 11.94 10.53
C TYR A 25 -9.72 12.47 11.22
N ILE A 26 -10.14 11.81 12.30
CA ILE A 26 -11.21 12.31 13.17
C ILE A 26 -10.63 13.41 14.07
N SER A 27 -11.10 14.64 13.93
CA SER A 27 -10.73 15.77 14.80
C SER A 27 -11.38 15.66 16.18
N GLU A 28 -10.94 16.50 17.12
CA GLU A 28 -11.43 16.49 18.51
C GLU A 28 -12.93 16.77 18.63
N ASP A 29 -13.52 17.43 17.64
CA ASP A 29 -14.95 17.71 17.51
C ASP A 29 -15.72 16.62 16.72
N HIS A 30 -15.13 15.43 16.56
CA HIS A 30 -15.70 14.27 15.86
C HIS A 30 -16.03 14.48 14.38
N LYS A 31 -15.46 15.52 13.75
CA LYS A 31 -15.53 15.69 12.30
C LYS A 31 -14.36 14.98 11.62
N VAL A 32 -14.49 14.75 10.33
CA VAL A 32 -13.41 14.22 9.51
C VAL A 32 -12.75 15.33 8.74
N LYS A 33 -11.46 15.54 8.99
CA LYS A 33 -10.68 16.55 8.27
C LYS A 33 -9.92 15.93 7.11
N ASN A 34 -10.17 16.42 5.90
CA ASN A 34 -9.48 15.99 4.68
C ASN A 34 -8.01 16.41 4.70
N LEU A 35 -7.11 15.47 4.44
CA LEU A 35 -5.67 15.71 4.40
C LEU A 35 -5.21 16.43 3.13
N ARG A 36 -5.97 16.33 2.04
CA ARG A 36 -5.61 16.95 0.75
C ARG A 36 -5.91 18.44 0.72
N ASP A 37 -7.06 18.85 1.24
CA ASP A 37 -7.56 20.23 1.10
C ASP A 37 -8.02 20.87 2.43
N ASN A 38 -7.79 20.20 3.56
CA ASN A 38 -8.16 20.66 4.91
C ASN A 38 -9.67 20.91 5.12
N ARG A 39 -10.54 20.48 4.21
CA ARG A 39 -11.99 20.58 4.41
C ARG A 39 -12.45 19.62 5.50
N GLU A 40 -13.38 20.08 6.33
CA GLU A 40 -14.07 19.23 7.31
C GLU A 40 -15.34 18.64 6.70
N PHE A 41 -15.60 17.38 7.00
CA PHE A 41 -16.80 16.64 6.63
C PHE A 41 -17.42 16.04 7.89
N THR A 42 -18.73 15.95 7.91
CA THR A 42 -19.48 15.23 8.93
C THR A 42 -19.47 13.72 8.66
N GLN A 43 -19.91 12.93 9.63
CA GLN A 43 -20.07 11.49 9.42
C GLN A 43 -21.14 11.18 8.37
N ASP A 44 -22.19 12.00 8.28
CA ASP A 44 -23.25 11.87 7.27
C ASP A 44 -22.70 12.12 5.86
N ASP A 45 -21.85 13.14 5.69
CA ASP A 45 -21.17 13.42 4.40
C ASP A 45 -20.33 12.20 3.96
N LEU A 46 -19.71 11.50 4.91
CA LEU A 46 -18.93 10.29 4.62
C LEU A 46 -19.79 9.09 4.27
N GLU A 47 -20.95 8.93 4.90
CA GLU A 47 -21.91 7.89 4.53
C GLU A 47 -22.44 8.14 3.12
N GLU A 48 -22.71 9.38 2.75
CA GLU A 48 -23.10 9.75 1.38
C GLU A 48 -21.97 9.48 0.36
N ILE A 49 -20.72 9.82 0.70
CA ILE A 49 -19.56 9.45 -0.12
C ILE A 49 -19.48 7.92 -0.26
N LYS A 50 -19.57 7.16 0.83
CA LYS A 50 -19.50 5.69 0.77
C LYS A 50 -20.64 5.06 -0.02
N GLU A 51 -21.87 5.52 0.17
CA GLU A 51 -23.06 5.00 -0.52
C GLU A 51 -23.07 5.39 -2.00
N SER A 52 -22.70 6.63 -2.33
CA SER A 52 -22.54 7.04 -3.74
C SER A 52 -21.44 6.24 -4.44
N GLU A 53 -20.34 5.92 -3.76
CA GLU A 53 -19.27 5.08 -4.29
C GLU A 53 -19.68 3.61 -4.42
N LYS A 54 -20.42 3.05 -3.46
CA LYS A 54 -20.99 1.69 -3.59
C LYS A 54 -21.95 1.59 -4.78
N ALA A 55 -22.83 2.59 -4.95
CA ALA A 55 -23.78 2.64 -6.05
C ALA A 55 -23.05 2.71 -7.41
N LYS A 56 -22.01 3.54 -7.54
CA LYS A 56 -21.20 3.64 -8.76
C LYS A 56 -20.43 2.36 -9.07
N ASN A 57 -19.86 1.69 -8.06
CA ASN A 57 -19.13 0.43 -8.26
C ASN A 57 -20.08 -0.70 -8.70
N LYS A 58 -21.29 -0.76 -8.13
CA LYS A 58 -22.32 -1.71 -8.56
C LYS A 58 -22.78 -1.44 -10.01
N ILE A 59 -22.93 -0.16 -10.37
CA ILE A 59 -23.23 0.24 -11.74
C ILE A 59 -22.10 -0.17 -12.69
N TYR A 60 -20.82 -0.06 -12.31
CA TYR A 60 -19.69 -0.49 -13.15
C TYR A 60 -19.65 -2.01 -13.37
N GLU A 61 -20.07 -2.81 -12.38
CA GLU A 61 -20.23 -4.27 -12.54
C GLU A 61 -21.41 -4.62 -13.46
N ASP A 62 -22.47 -3.79 -13.49
CA ASP A 62 -23.66 -3.97 -14.32
C ASP A 62 -23.56 -3.30 -15.72
N SER A 63 -22.71 -2.28 -15.91
CA SER A 63 -22.73 -1.36 -17.07
C SER A 63 -21.83 -1.75 -18.24
N ILE A 64 -21.64 -3.05 -18.49
CA ILE A 64 -21.27 -3.51 -19.84
C ILE A 64 -22.38 -3.17 -20.86
N ASN A 65 -23.59 -2.76 -20.44
CA ASN A 65 -24.62 -2.23 -21.32
C ASN A 65 -25.47 -1.10 -20.69
N ASN A 66 -25.17 0.15 -21.06
CA ASN A 66 -25.98 1.38 -20.92
C ASN A 66 -25.69 2.32 -19.73
N SER A 67 -25.62 3.60 -20.10
CA SER A 67 -25.42 4.79 -19.26
C SER A 67 -26.72 5.27 -18.61
N VAL A 68 -26.65 5.63 -17.33
CA VAL A 68 -27.70 6.40 -16.63
C VAL A 68 -27.06 7.59 -15.93
N GLU A 69 -27.57 8.78 -16.21
CA GLU A 69 -27.22 10.03 -15.53
C GLU A 69 -27.97 10.14 -14.19
N SER A 70 -27.26 10.58 -13.15
CA SER A 70 -27.87 10.99 -11.87
C SER A 70 -27.42 12.40 -11.54
N SER A 71 -28.37 13.32 -11.52
CA SER A 71 -28.22 14.72 -11.14
C SER A 71 -28.28 14.89 -9.63
N GLY A 72 -27.13 15.18 -9.01
CA GLY A 72 -27.02 15.70 -7.65
C GLY A 72 -25.99 16.82 -7.66
N ASP A 73 -26.43 18.05 -7.38
CA ASP A 73 -25.61 19.25 -7.39
C ASP A 73 -24.76 19.30 -6.10
N PHE A 74 -23.65 18.57 -6.12
CA PHE A 74 -22.52 18.78 -5.24
C PHE A 74 -21.29 18.91 -6.15
N THR A 75 -20.58 20.03 -6.06
CA THR A 75 -19.30 20.23 -6.77
C THR A 75 -18.17 19.47 -6.07
N THR A 76 -18.36 18.16 -5.89
CA THR A 76 -17.26 17.23 -5.65
C THR A 76 -16.73 16.80 -7.01
N GLN A 77 -15.40 16.73 -7.17
CA GLN A 77 -14.79 16.17 -8.37
C GLN A 77 -15.31 14.73 -8.50
N ALA A 78 -16.23 14.50 -9.44
CA ALA A 78 -16.86 13.20 -9.53
C ALA A 78 -15.84 12.18 -10.06
N VAL A 79 -15.54 11.21 -9.21
CA VAL A 79 -14.69 10.07 -9.59
C VAL A 79 -15.51 9.13 -10.47
N VAL A 80 -14.93 8.75 -11.61
CA VAL A 80 -15.50 7.82 -12.59
C VAL A 80 -14.46 6.76 -12.96
N ASN A 81 -14.91 5.64 -13.55
CA ASN A 81 -14.05 4.54 -14.01
C ASN A 81 -13.06 4.04 -12.94
N ARG A 82 -13.55 3.92 -11.70
CA ARG A 82 -12.75 3.44 -10.56
C ARG A 82 -12.58 1.92 -10.64
N VAL A 83 -11.36 1.46 -10.48
CA VAL A 83 -11.02 0.04 -10.36
C VAL A 83 -10.13 -0.12 -9.14
N PHE A 84 -10.58 -0.93 -8.17
CA PHE A 84 -9.83 -1.24 -6.96
C PHE A 84 -9.60 -2.75 -6.87
N ARG A 85 -8.37 -3.15 -6.57
CA ARG A 85 -7.97 -4.55 -6.38
C ARG A 85 -7.13 -4.68 -5.13
N LYS A 86 -7.31 -5.77 -4.39
CA LYS A 86 -6.62 -6.04 -3.14
C LYS A 86 -6.38 -7.52 -2.95
N VAL A 87 -5.23 -7.85 -2.36
CA VAL A 87 -4.93 -9.17 -1.81
C VAL A 87 -5.41 -9.20 -0.36
N SER A 88 -6.42 -10.01 -0.08
CA SER A 88 -6.93 -10.23 1.28
C SER A 88 -6.03 -11.19 2.06
N GLY A 89 -6.03 -11.08 3.40
CA GLY A 89 -5.31 -12.01 4.28
C GLY A 89 -3.81 -11.75 4.43
N VAL A 90 -3.28 -10.69 3.81
CA VAL A 90 -1.91 -10.24 4.07
C VAL A 90 -1.85 -9.68 5.51
N PRO A 91 -0.91 -10.12 6.36
CA PRO A 91 -0.72 -9.54 7.68
C PRO A 91 -0.26 -8.07 7.62
N ASP A 92 -0.47 -7.34 8.71
CA ASP A 92 -0.04 -5.95 8.90
C ASP A 92 0.87 -5.86 10.13
N TYR A 93 2.05 -6.47 10.06
CA TYR A 93 3.03 -6.40 11.13
C TYR A 93 3.70 -5.02 11.16
N GLN A 94 3.85 -4.49 12.37
CA GLN A 94 4.43 -3.19 12.65
C GLN A 94 5.86 -3.34 13.17
N GLN A 95 6.77 -2.44 12.80
CA GLN A 95 8.17 -2.49 13.26
C GLN A 95 8.30 -2.43 14.77
N SER A 96 7.42 -1.71 15.45
CA SER A 96 7.38 -1.59 16.92
C SER A 96 7.14 -2.92 17.65
N HIS A 97 6.68 -3.97 16.94
CA HIS A 97 6.51 -5.31 17.52
C HIS A 97 7.84 -6.06 17.67
N TYR A 98 8.94 -5.51 17.14
CA TYR A 98 10.24 -6.17 17.07
C TYR A 98 11.33 -5.26 17.68
N PRO A 99 12.40 -5.84 18.25
CA PRO A 99 13.39 -5.10 19.02
C PRO A 99 14.36 -4.24 18.17
N GLY A 100 14.38 -4.41 16.84
CA GLY A 100 15.29 -3.67 15.97
C GLY A 100 14.76 -2.29 15.56
N ALA A 101 15.64 -1.30 15.56
CA ALA A 101 15.36 -0.01 14.96
C ALA A 101 15.66 -0.09 13.45
N ASN A 102 14.72 0.37 12.62
CA ASN A 102 14.82 0.43 11.15
C ASN A 102 14.66 -0.92 10.40
N ASP A 103 13.75 -1.76 10.91
CA ASP A 103 13.38 -3.07 10.37
C ASP A 103 12.30 -3.02 9.27
N CYS A 104 12.14 -1.90 8.56
CA CYS A 104 11.07 -1.74 7.56
C CYS A 104 11.11 -2.83 6.48
N SER A 105 12.30 -3.19 6.02
CA SER A 105 12.48 -4.24 4.99
C SER A 105 12.17 -5.65 5.50
N PRO A 106 12.76 -6.14 6.60
CA PRO A 106 12.43 -7.46 7.11
C PRO A 106 10.97 -7.59 7.58
N VAL A 107 10.36 -6.53 8.12
CA VAL A 107 8.94 -6.55 8.53
C VAL A 107 8.00 -6.60 7.32
N ALA A 108 8.24 -5.77 6.30
CA ALA A 108 7.46 -5.82 5.06
C ALA A 108 7.59 -7.18 4.35
N ALA A 109 8.81 -7.73 4.30
CA ALA A 109 9.03 -9.07 3.77
C ALA A 109 8.31 -10.15 4.60
N ALA A 110 8.29 -10.02 5.93
CA ALA A 110 7.59 -10.97 6.79
C ALA A 110 6.07 -11.00 6.54
N ASN A 111 5.42 -9.87 6.25
CA ASN A 111 4.01 -9.86 5.83
C ASN A 111 3.79 -10.76 4.60
N ILE A 112 4.69 -10.70 3.62
CA ILE A 112 4.60 -11.50 2.38
C ILE A 112 4.89 -12.97 2.64
N ILE A 113 5.93 -13.28 3.42
CA ILE A 113 6.28 -14.67 3.76
C ILE A 113 5.15 -15.33 4.54
N MET A 114 4.60 -14.64 5.55
CA MET A 114 3.50 -15.16 6.35
C MET A 114 2.20 -15.28 5.56
N TYR A 115 1.97 -14.39 4.58
CA TYR A 115 0.87 -14.55 3.61
C TYR A 115 1.02 -15.86 2.82
N TRP A 116 2.18 -16.10 2.23
CA TRP A 116 2.39 -17.31 1.41
C TRP A 116 2.37 -18.60 2.22
N ASP A 117 2.82 -18.57 3.48
CA ASP A 117 2.69 -19.69 4.42
C ASP A 117 1.24 -20.15 4.57
N GLN A 118 0.30 -19.20 4.54
CA GLN A 118 -1.13 -19.46 4.65
C GLN A 118 -1.83 -19.63 3.30
N ASN A 119 -1.14 -19.40 2.17
CA ASN A 119 -1.72 -19.33 0.83
C ASN A 119 -0.95 -20.18 -0.18
N GLY A 120 -0.84 -21.48 0.09
CA GLY A 120 -0.36 -22.47 -0.87
C GLY A 120 1.09 -22.90 -0.69
N TYR A 121 1.86 -22.25 0.19
CA TYR A 121 3.27 -22.61 0.47
C TYR A 121 3.51 -22.83 1.96
N PRO A 122 2.87 -23.87 2.56
CA PRO A 122 2.96 -24.14 3.99
C PRO A 122 4.38 -24.62 4.34
N SER A 123 5.04 -23.96 5.30
CA SER A 123 6.47 -24.06 5.69
C SER A 123 7.34 -22.89 5.23
N MET A 124 6.74 -21.85 4.64
CA MET A 124 7.39 -20.56 4.47
C MET A 124 7.84 -19.99 5.82
N SER A 125 7.06 -20.23 6.87
CA SER A 125 7.44 -19.96 8.25
C SER A 125 7.59 -21.27 9.03
N SER A 126 8.81 -21.66 9.38
CA SER A 126 9.04 -22.94 10.10
C SER A 126 8.38 -23.02 11.47
N SER A 127 8.09 -21.89 12.10
CA SER A 127 7.50 -21.84 13.44
C SER A 127 6.10 -21.22 13.44
N ASN A 128 5.61 -20.69 12.31
CA ASN A 128 4.42 -19.85 12.25
C ASN A 128 4.46 -18.68 13.28
N VAL A 129 5.66 -18.20 13.61
CA VAL A 129 5.90 -17.08 14.53
C VAL A 129 6.52 -15.95 13.73
N PRO A 130 5.82 -14.82 13.51
CA PRO A 130 6.30 -13.72 12.69
C PRO A 130 7.64 -13.14 13.15
N ALA A 131 7.88 -13.09 14.46
CA ALA A 131 9.14 -12.60 15.02
C ALA A 131 10.36 -13.40 14.52
N ASN A 132 10.24 -14.73 14.43
CA ASN A 132 11.32 -15.57 13.91
C ASN A 132 11.56 -15.33 12.42
N VAL A 133 10.50 -15.02 11.66
CA VAL A 133 10.61 -14.67 10.24
C VAL A 133 11.32 -13.33 10.07
N VAL A 134 10.91 -12.30 10.82
CA VAL A 134 11.54 -10.97 10.83
C VAL A 134 13.00 -11.07 11.22
N GLU A 135 13.34 -11.77 12.31
CA GLU A 135 14.72 -11.95 12.77
C GLU A 135 15.58 -12.67 11.73
N ARG A 136 15.05 -13.74 11.10
CA ARG A 136 15.77 -14.48 10.06
C ARG A 136 15.98 -13.63 8.81
N LEU A 137 14.97 -12.88 8.37
CA LEU A 137 15.08 -11.93 7.27
C LEU A 137 16.07 -10.82 7.57
N ALA A 138 16.04 -10.22 8.77
CA ALA A 138 16.97 -9.17 9.18
C ALA A 138 18.43 -9.66 9.14
N ASN A 139 18.68 -10.89 9.60
CA ASN A 139 19.99 -11.53 9.51
C ASN A 139 20.44 -11.75 8.06
N PHE A 140 19.56 -12.27 7.18
CA PHE A 140 19.91 -12.48 5.78
C PHE A 140 20.07 -11.17 5.00
N MET A 141 19.31 -10.14 5.36
CA MET A 141 19.36 -8.80 4.79
C MET A 141 20.46 -7.93 5.42
N ASN A 142 21.30 -8.47 6.31
CA ASN A 142 22.31 -7.71 7.05
C ASN A 142 21.76 -6.37 7.58
N THR A 143 20.54 -6.38 8.13
CA THR A 143 19.88 -5.20 8.66
C THR A 143 20.66 -4.67 9.85
N THR A 144 20.90 -3.36 9.89
CA THR A 144 21.63 -2.70 10.98
C THR A 144 20.77 -1.60 11.58
N ALA A 145 21.28 -0.92 12.61
CA ALA A 145 20.63 0.28 13.14
C ALA A 145 20.43 1.40 12.09
N ASN A 146 21.10 1.35 10.94
CA ASN A 146 20.89 2.29 9.82
C ASN A 146 19.90 1.76 8.77
N GLY A 147 19.24 0.63 9.04
CA GLY A 147 18.33 -0.06 8.13
C GLY A 147 19.04 -1.05 7.21
N THR A 148 18.40 -1.31 6.07
CA THR A 148 18.80 -2.31 5.07
C THR A 148 19.10 -1.63 3.75
N THR A 149 20.25 -1.93 3.13
CA THR A 149 20.56 -1.44 1.78
C THR A 149 19.76 -2.21 0.74
N GLY A 150 19.44 -1.60 -0.41
CA GLY A 150 18.70 -2.28 -1.47
C GLY A 150 19.37 -3.58 -1.97
N ALA A 151 20.70 -3.64 -1.99
CA ALA A 151 21.44 -4.85 -2.36
C ALA A 151 21.27 -5.96 -1.32
N ASN A 152 21.36 -5.63 -0.03
CA ASN A 152 21.17 -6.63 1.01
C ASN A 152 19.70 -7.07 1.13
N LEU A 153 18.74 -6.19 0.83
CA LEU A 153 17.32 -6.54 0.78
C LEU A 153 17.09 -7.67 -0.22
N GLU A 154 17.57 -7.51 -1.45
CA GLU A 154 17.44 -8.50 -2.53
C GLU A 154 18.11 -9.82 -2.16
N ILE A 155 19.39 -9.77 -1.79
CA ILE A 155 20.17 -10.96 -1.40
C ILE A 155 19.52 -11.67 -0.21
N GLY A 156 19.02 -10.91 0.76
CA GLY A 156 18.44 -11.46 1.98
C GLY A 156 17.09 -12.11 1.75
N LEU A 157 16.23 -11.50 0.93
CA LEU A 157 14.94 -12.07 0.54
C LEU A 157 15.16 -13.36 -0.27
N ASP A 158 16.03 -13.35 -1.26
CA ASP A 158 16.32 -14.55 -2.07
C ASP A 158 16.91 -15.68 -1.22
N ARG A 159 17.83 -15.37 -0.28
CA ARG A 159 18.36 -16.37 0.66
C ARG A 159 17.27 -16.97 1.53
N TYR A 160 16.35 -16.15 2.03
CA TYR A 160 15.22 -16.66 2.80
C TYR A 160 14.35 -17.59 1.96
N LEU A 161 13.97 -17.15 0.75
CA LEU A 161 13.15 -17.94 -0.16
C LEU A 161 13.84 -19.26 -0.50
N GLN A 162 15.14 -19.25 -0.83
CA GLN A 162 15.90 -20.46 -1.15
C GLN A 162 16.05 -21.41 0.04
N GLU A 163 16.16 -20.90 1.27
CA GLU A 163 16.18 -21.73 2.48
C GLU A 163 14.86 -22.47 2.70
N ARG A 164 13.73 -21.87 2.31
CA ARG A 164 12.39 -22.46 2.51
C ARG A 164 11.90 -23.27 1.32
N TYR A 165 12.10 -22.72 0.13
CA TYR A 165 11.67 -23.25 -1.16
C TYR A 165 12.76 -22.91 -2.18
N PRO A 166 13.72 -23.81 -2.42
CA PRO A 166 14.83 -23.57 -3.35
C PRO A 166 14.42 -23.17 -4.77
N SER A 167 13.19 -23.50 -5.16
CA SER A 167 12.62 -23.17 -6.47
C SER A 167 11.93 -21.81 -6.51
N ALA A 168 11.65 -21.18 -5.35
CA ALA A 168 11.08 -19.84 -5.25
C ALA A 168 12.17 -18.77 -5.43
N ASN A 169 11.80 -17.65 -6.04
CA ASN A 169 12.69 -16.53 -6.26
C ASN A 169 11.94 -15.21 -6.07
N SER A 170 12.68 -14.13 -5.75
CA SER A 170 12.11 -12.79 -5.90
C SER A 170 12.29 -12.31 -7.34
N ASP A 171 11.21 -11.80 -7.94
CA ASP A 171 11.26 -11.05 -9.20
C ASP A 171 11.42 -9.57 -8.86
N ARG A 172 12.64 -9.06 -8.99
CA ARG A 172 12.97 -7.65 -8.76
C ARG A 172 12.62 -6.83 -10.00
N ARG A 173 11.82 -5.79 -9.79
CA ARG A 173 11.50 -4.78 -10.81
C ARG A 173 11.88 -3.39 -10.31
N GLY A 174 12.87 -2.79 -10.98
CA GLY A 174 13.14 -1.36 -10.83
C GLY A 174 12.10 -0.55 -11.59
N ASP A 175 11.56 0.48 -10.96
CA ASP A 175 10.55 1.39 -11.52
C ASP A 175 9.39 0.64 -12.22
N PRO A 176 8.68 -0.27 -11.51
CA PRO A 176 7.60 -1.05 -12.11
C PRO A 176 6.47 -0.12 -12.54
N SER A 177 5.88 -0.33 -13.72
CA SER A 177 4.68 0.40 -14.10
C SER A 177 3.49 0.04 -13.19
N PHE A 178 2.49 0.92 -13.09
CA PHE A 178 1.25 0.60 -12.37
C PHE A 178 0.60 -0.71 -12.88
N SER A 179 0.65 -0.95 -14.19
CA SER A 179 0.13 -2.18 -14.80
C SER A 179 0.86 -3.43 -14.30
N ASN A 180 2.18 -3.35 -14.07
CA ASN A 180 2.93 -4.46 -13.48
C ASN A 180 2.44 -4.74 -12.06
N LEU A 181 2.35 -3.71 -11.21
CA LEU A 181 1.87 -3.87 -9.83
C LEU A 181 0.43 -4.39 -9.77
N SER A 182 -0.44 -3.88 -10.64
CA SER A 182 -1.83 -4.33 -10.72
C SER A 182 -1.96 -5.77 -11.21
N THR A 183 -1.07 -6.23 -12.09
CA THR A 183 -1.01 -7.63 -12.54
C THR A 183 -0.65 -8.57 -11.40
N GLU A 184 0.34 -8.21 -10.58
CA GLU A 184 0.74 -8.99 -9.40
C GLU A 184 -0.40 -9.09 -8.38
N ILE A 185 -1.03 -7.96 -8.05
CA ILE A 185 -2.17 -7.89 -7.13
C ILE A 185 -3.39 -8.66 -7.67
N SER A 186 -3.67 -8.56 -8.98
CA SER A 186 -4.76 -9.32 -9.61
C SER A 186 -4.53 -10.83 -9.55
N ALA A 187 -3.27 -11.25 -9.47
CA ALA A 187 -2.90 -12.66 -9.36
C ALA A 187 -2.74 -13.11 -7.89
N GLY A 188 -3.19 -12.32 -6.92
CA GLY A 188 -3.10 -12.66 -5.50
C GLY A 188 -1.70 -12.59 -4.92
N ARG A 189 -0.77 -11.86 -5.56
CA ARG A 189 0.63 -11.80 -5.13
C ARG A 189 0.94 -10.45 -4.48
N PRO A 190 1.01 -10.37 -3.13
CA PRO A 190 1.52 -9.16 -2.50
C PRO A 190 3.02 -9.03 -2.80
N ALA A 191 3.51 -7.79 -2.83
CA ALA A 191 4.89 -7.50 -3.17
C ALA A 191 5.54 -6.60 -2.12
N LEU A 192 6.85 -6.74 -1.93
CA LEU A 192 7.61 -5.78 -1.14
C LEU A 192 7.85 -4.59 -2.04
N VAL A 193 7.49 -3.40 -1.57
CA VAL A 193 7.73 -2.17 -2.29
C VAL A 193 8.64 -1.27 -1.48
N HIS A 194 9.75 -0.87 -2.09
CA HIS A 194 10.61 0.19 -1.58
C HIS A 194 10.18 1.51 -2.21
N VAL A 195 9.70 2.43 -1.39
CA VAL A 195 9.29 3.77 -1.79
C VAL A 195 10.35 4.80 -1.41
N LYS A 196 10.63 5.73 -2.31
CA LYS A 196 11.55 6.85 -2.08
C LYS A 196 10.88 8.14 -2.49
N GLY A 197 11.02 9.22 -1.71
CA GLY A 197 10.43 10.51 -2.07
C GLY A 197 8.90 10.59 -1.99
N TYR A 198 8.23 9.59 -1.42
CA TYR A 198 6.81 9.64 -1.03
C TYR A 198 6.63 10.33 0.34
N GLY A 199 7.54 11.27 0.65
CA GLY A 199 7.81 11.95 1.94
C GLY A 199 7.86 11.08 3.19
N TYR A 200 8.25 9.83 2.99
CA TYR A 200 8.97 9.01 3.96
C TYR A 200 10.42 9.50 4.20
N SER A 201 10.87 10.52 3.47
CA SER A 201 12.20 11.12 3.58
C SER A 201 12.20 12.33 4.51
N THR A 202 13.10 12.35 5.50
CA THR A 202 13.36 13.45 6.44
C THR A 202 14.06 14.67 5.81
N GLY A 203 13.79 14.95 4.53
CA GLY A 203 14.50 15.96 3.73
C GLY A 203 15.72 15.42 2.97
N ASP A 204 16.11 14.16 3.19
CA ASP A 204 17.11 13.48 2.37
C ASP A 204 16.46 12.53 1.37
N SER A 205 16.50 12.91 0.09
CA SER A 205 16.07 12.10 -1.06
C SER A 205 16.81 10.77 -1.21
N SER A 206 17.83 10.49 -0.39
CA SER A 206 18.56 9.23 -0.32
C SER A 206 17.87 8.15 0.54
N VAL A 207 17.00 8.56 1.47
CA VAL A 207 16.30 7.67 2.41
C VAL A 207 15.01 7.14 1.79
N GLY A 208 14.85 5.82 1.82
CA GLY A 208 13.64 5.14 1.37
C GLY A 208 13.03 4.27 2.47
N HIS A 209 11.81 3.80 2.24
CA HIS A 209 11.05 3.00 3.18
C HIS A 209 10.50 1.75 2.48
N SER A 210 10.53 0.61 3.16
CA SER A 210 10.04 -0.65 2.61
C SER A 210 8.69 -0.98 3.24
N VAL A 211 7.67 -1.12 2.40
CA VAL A 211 6.27 -1.38 2.74
C VAL A 211 5.76 -2.61 1.99
N THR A 212 4.60 -3.14 2.39
CA THR A 212 3.99 -4.29 1.70
C THR A 212 2.89 -3.81 0.77
N LEU A 213 3.03 -3.99 -0.54
CA LEU A 213 1.96 -3.76 -1.50
C LEU A 213 0.87 -4.82 -1.33
N VAL A 214 -0.34 -4.36 -1.04
CA VAL A 214 -1.53 -5.19 -0.85
C VAL A 214 -2.67 -4.84 -1.79
N GLY A 215 -2.60 -3.71 -2.48
CA GLY A 215 -3.65 -3.31 -3.41
C GLY A 215 -3.22 -2.30 -4.45
N THR A 216 -4.09 -2.10 -5.44
CA THR A 216 -3.96 -1.06 -6.46
C THR A 216 -5.31 -0.42 -6.70
N GLU A 217 -5.31 0.87 -7.00
CA GLU A 217 -6.49 1.61 -7.38
C GLU A 217 -6.18 2.50 -8.58
N SER A 218 -7.08 2.50 -9.56
CA SER A 218 -7.10 3.49 -10.63
C SER A 218 -8.45 4.18 -10.68
N TYR A 219 -8.47 5.47 -11.01
CA TYR A 219 -9.71 6.22 -11.17
C TYR A 219 -9.53 7.39 -12.13
N GLN A 220 -10.62 7.97 -12.63
CA GLN A 220 -10.61 9.20 -13.43
C GLN A 220 -11.40 10.29 -12.71
N GLU A 221 -10.97 11.54 -12.83
CA GLU A 221 -11.77 12.70 -12.37
C GLU A 221 -12.51 13.30 -13.57
N SER A 222 -13.85 13.37 -13.50
CA SER A 222 -14.70 13.89 -14.57
C SER A 222 -14.41 15.37 -14.89
N SER A 223 -13.89 16.12 -13.91
CA SER A 223 -13.53 17.53 -14.03
C SER A 223 -12.16 17.79 -14.68
N GLN A 224 -11.33 16.75 -14.89
CA GLN A 224 -9.94 16.90 -15.36
C GLN A 224 -9.64 16.01 -16.57
N SER A 225 -10.32 16.27 -17.70
CA SER A 225 -10.04 15.66 -19.01
C SER A 225 -10.03 14.13 -19.07
N PHE A 226 -10.73 13.46 -18.13
CA PHE A 226 -10.67 11.99 -17.95
C PHE A 226 -9.25 11.45 -17.74
N LYS A 227 -8.35 12.27 -17.18
CA LYS A 227 -7.03 11.81 -16.79
C LYS A 227 -7.17 10.68 -15.77
N THR A 228 -6.46 9.58 -16.03
CA THR A 228 -6.42 8.44 -15.12
C THR A 228 -5.36 8.66 -14.05
N TYR A 229 -5.74 8.37 -12.83
CA TYR A 229 -4.97 8.49 -11.61
C TYR A 229 -4.76 7.12 -11.00
N TYR A 230 -3.57 6.91 -10.44
CA TYR A 230 -3.14 5.64 -9.89
C TYR A 230 -2.75 5.79 -8.42
N ASN A 231 -3.17 4.85 -7.60
CA ASN A 231 -2.74 4.69 -6.22
C ASN A 231 -2.28 3.24 -6.01
N ILE A 232 -1.20 3.06 -5.24
CA ILE A 232 -0.88 1.77 -4.65
C ILE A 232 -1.37 1.73 -3.21
N VAL A 233 -1.83 0.59 -2.74
CA VAL A 233 -2.28 0.39 -1.35
C VAL A 233 -1.28 -0.51 -0.65
N VAL A 234 -0.78 -0.06 0.48
CA VAL A 234 0.30 -0.70 1.21
C VAL A 234 -0.06 -0.91 2.67
N HIS A 235 0.46 -1.98 3.26
CA HIS A 235 0.63 -2.06 4.71
C HIS A 235 1.97 -1.38 5.04
N ASP A 236 1.86 -0.24 5.69
CA ASP A 236 2.98 0.52 6.22
C ASP A 236 3.26 0.05 7.65
N ASN A 237 4.52 -0.26 7.93
CA ASN A 237 4.94 -0.89 9.18
C ASN A 237 5.39 0.14 10.24
N TRP A 238 4.85 1.36 10.15
CA TRP A 238 4.90 2.38 11.18
C TRP A 238 3.59 2.48 11.94
N THR A 239 3.66 2.45 13.27
CA THR A 239 2.47 2.49 14.16
C THR A 239 1.67 3.79 14.06
N SER A 240 2.25 4.85 13.50
CA SER A 240 1.57 6.12 13.26
C SER A 240 0.67 6.09 12.02
N THR A 241 0.68 5.00 11.26
CA THR A 241 -0.09 4.86 10.03
C THR A 241 -1.26 3.90 10.20
N GLY A 242 -2.31 4.10 9.39
CA GLY A 242 -3.42 3.16 9.34
C GLY A 242 -2.99 1.84 8.71
N LYS A 243 -3.76 0.77 8.95
CA LYS A 243 -3.49 -0.56 8.41
C LYS A 243 -3.29 -0.56 6.89
N GLU A 244 -4.11 0.19 6.16
CA GLU A 244 -4.02 0.32 4.71
C GLU A 244 -3.77 1.78 4.34
N VAL A 245 -2.61 2.01 3.74
CA VAL A 245 -2.14 3.32 3.29
C VAL A 245 -2.16 3.34 1.78
N TRP A 246 -2.80 4.35 1.20
CA TRP A 246 -2.71 4.58 -0.23
C TRP A 246 -1.65 5.63 -0.53
N LEU A 247 -0.83 5.35 -1.53
CA LEU A 247 0.21 6.23 -2.03
C LEU A 247 -0.11 6.60 -3.47
N ALA A 248 -0.06 7.90 -3.79
CA ALA A 248 -0.32 8.41 -5.12
C ALA A 248 0.80 8.03 -6.09
N PHE A 249 0.59 6.97 -6.86
CA PHE A 249 1.62 6.39 -7.71
C PHE A 249 2.02 7.35 -8.84
N GLU A 250 3.33 7.57 -9.01
CA GLU A 250 3.97 8.52 -9.97
C GLU A 250 3.57 10.00 -9.79
N ARG A 251 2.77 10.33 -8.77
CA ARG A 251 2.29 11.67 -8.48
C ARG A 251 2.92 12.14 -7.18
N GLY A 252 4.01 12.89 -7.28
CA GLY A 252 4.76 13.36 -6.10
C GLY A 252 6.28 13.40 -6.27
N GLY A 253 6.81 12.84 -7.36
CA GLY A 253 8.25 12.87 -7.66
C GLY A 253 9.07 11.80 -6.94
N GLY A 254 8.40 10.80 -6.34
CA GLY A 254 9.04 9.64 -5.73
C GLY A 254 9.29 8.50 -6.71
N SER A 255 10.19 7.58 -6.36
CA SER A 255 10.46 6.34 -7.10
C SER A 255 10.01 5.11 -6.31
N VAL A 256 9.77 4.03 -7.04
CA VAL A 256 9.22 2.77 -6.52
C VAL A 256 10.07 1.63 -7.03
N TYR A 257 10.47 0.72 -6.15
CA TYR A 257 11.10 -0.55 -6.52
C TYR A 257 10.26 -1.66 -5.92
N ALA A 258 9.99 -2.73 -6.67
CA ALA A 258 9.18 -3.84 -6.20
C ALA A 258 9.92 -5.17 -6.27
N HIS A 259 9.73 -6.00 -5.25
CA HIS A 259 10.13 -7.40 -5.21
C HIS A 259 8.88 -8.24 -5.03
N THR A 260 8.54 -9.04 -6.04
CA THR A 260 7.42 -9.97 -5.93
C THR A 260 7.94 -11.38 -5.73
N VAL A 261 7.41 -12.10 -4.75
CA VAL A 261 7.76 -13.52 -4.58
C VAL A 261 7.06 -14.33 -5.67
N VAL A 262 7.84 -15.00 -6.49
CA VAL A 262 7.37 -15.87 -7.57
C VAL A 262 7.73 -17.30 -7.24
N PHE A 263 6.75 -18.18 -7.40
CA PHE A 263 6.93 -19.61 -7.30
C PHE A 263 6.85 -20.22 -8.70
N PRO A 264 7.63 -21.27 -8.99
CA PRO A 264 7.51 -21.98 -10.25
C PRO A 264 6.13 -22.63 -10.33
N LYS A 265 5.60 -22.67 -11.54
CA LYS A 265 4.37 -23.37 -11.88
C LYS A 265 4.58 -24.88 -11.87
#